data_AF-A0A6J4QUQ8-F1
#
_entry.id   AF-A0A6J4QUQ8-F1
#
_cell.length_a   1.000
_cell.length_b   1.000
_cell.length_c   1.000
_cell.angle_alpha   90.00
_cell.angle_beta   90.00
_cell.angle_gamma   90.00
#
_symmetry.space_group_name_H-M   'P 1'
#
loop_
_entity.id
_entity.type
_entity.pdbx_description
1 polymer ?
#
loop_
_entity_poly.entity_id
_entity_poly.type
_entity_poly.pdbx_seq_one_letter_code
_entity_poly.pdbx_strand_id
1 'polypeptide(L)'
;GVMADTFHMNVEESSPLDAVRGLGSLLNHVHLSDSNRLAPGLGHIDFAGFIRVLEEIGYRGYLAFELIPDPPNRLGEDGERETSLDDVARQAIEYSRASERQGVSS
;
A
#
# COMPACT_ATOMS: atom_id res chain seq x y z
N GLY A 1 5.64 8.90 -17.59
CA GLY A 1 4.84 8.43 -16.47
C GLY A 1 5.69 7.55 -15.59
N VAL A 2 5.48 7.63 -14.28
CA VAL A 2 6.21 6.89 -13.23
C VAL A 2 5.19 6.07 -12.43
N MET A 3 5.62 4.92 -11.94
CA MET A 3 4.86 4.12 -10.98
C MET A 3 5.52 4.25 -9.61
N ALA A 4 4.73 4.55 -8.58
CA ALA A 4 5.16 4.48 -7.20
C ALA A 4 4.78 3.11 -6.61
N ASP A 5 5.69 2.50 -5.87
CA ASP A 5 5.46 1.27 -5.13
C ASP A 5 5.87 1.50 -3.68
N THR A 6 4.92 1.43 -2.76
CA THR A 6 5.18 1.78 -1.35
C THR A 6 6.20 0.86 -0.69
N PHE A 7 6.27 -0.42 -1.06
CA PHE A 7 7.27 -1.34 -0.50
C PHE A 7 8.68 -0.98 -0.97
N HIS A 8 8.86 -0.73 -2.26
CA HIS A 8 10.18 -0.38 -2.80
C HIS A 8 10.64 1.00 -2.33
N MET A 9 9.73 1.97 -2.32
CA MET A 9 10.03 3.31 -1.79
C MET A 9 10.41 3.28 -0.32
N ASN A 10 9.83 2.38 0.49
CA ASN A 10 10.21 2.20 1.89
C ASN A 10 11.68 1.76 2.08
N VAL A 11 12.27 1.09 1.09
CA VAL A 11 13.68 0.64 1.14
C VAL A 11 14.63 1.68 0.56
N GLU A 12 14.27 2.27 -0.59
CA GLU A 12 15.20 3.07 -1.39
C GLU A 12 15.11 4.58 -1.12
N GLU A 13 13.95 5.08 -0.71
CA GLU A 13 13.72 6.51 -0.53
C GLU A 13 13.97 6.94 0.91
N SER A 14 14.77 7.99 1.08
CA SER A 14 14.98 8.62 2.39
C SER A 14 13.70 9.26 2.96
N SER A 15 12.81 9.73 2.08
CA SER A 15 11.48 10.24 2.41
C SER A 15 10.50 9.86 1.29
N PRO A 16 9.77 8.73 1.44
CA PRO A 16 8.82 8.29 0.43
C PRO A 16 7.75 9.34 0.09
N LEU A 17 7.28 10.08 1.10
CA LEU A 17 6.25 11.11 0.91
C LEU A 17 6.76 12.29 0.08
N ASP A 18 7.99 12.74 0.32
CA ASP A 18 8.58 13.83 -0.47
C ASP A 18 8.93 13.40 -1.89
N ALA A 19 9.36 12.14 -2.06
CA ALA A 19 9.57 11.55 -3.38
C ALA A 19 8.28 11.57 -4.20
N VAL A 20 7.15 11.10 -3.64
CA VAL A 20 5.84 11.17 -4.32
C VAL A 20 5.43 12.62 -4.60
N ARG A 21 5.60 13.53 -3.63
CA ARG A 21 5.25 14.94 -3.81
C ARG A 21 6.03 15.57 -4.97
N GLY A 22 7.31 15.19 -5.12
CA GLY A 22 8.18 15.64 -6.22
C GLY A 22 7.81 15.09 -7.59
N LEU A 23 7.17 13.91 -7.68
CA LEU A 23 6.71 13.34 -8.95
C LEU A 23 5.55 14.16 -9.55
N GLY A 24 4.62 14.62 -8.72
CA GLY A 24 3.46 15.40 -9.15
C GLY A 24 2.72 14.75 -10.33
N SER A 25 2.54 15.49 -11.41
CA SER A 25 1.85 15.03 -12.63
C SER A 25 2.54 13.88 -13.39
N LEU A 26 3.78 13.53 -13.05
CA LEU A 26 4.47 12.40 -13.66
C LEU A 26 4.02 11.05 -13.09
N LEU A 27 3.35 11.04 -11.92
CA LEU A 27 2.86 9.83 -11.30
C LEU A 27 1.62 9.30 -12.02
N ASN A 28 1.75 8.12 -12.63
CA ASN A 28 0.70 7.51 -13.45
C ASN A 28 0.05 6.29 -12.80
N HIS A 29 0.77 5.59 -11.91
CA HIS A 29 0.27 4.38 -11.25
C HIS A 29 0.85 4.21 -9.85
N VAL A 30 0.11 3.54 -8.98
CA VAL A 30 0.49 3.32 -7.58
C VAL A 30 0.21 1.87 -7.19
N HIS A 31 1.23 1.19 -6.68
CA HIS A 31 1.12 -0.06 -5.97
C HIS A 31 1.18 0.18 -4.46
N LEU A 32 0.24 -0.43 -3.74
CA LEU A 32 0.13 -0.44 -2.29
C LEU A 32 0.50 -1.82 -1.78
N SER A 33 1.59 -1.86 -1.02
CA SER A 33 2.10 -3.04 -0.33
C SER A 33 2.80 -2.55 0.93
N ASP A 34 2.47 -3.11 2.10
CA ASP A 34 3.09 -2.67 3.35
C ASP A 34 4.57 -3.09 3.41
N SER A 35 5.30 -2.61 4.41
CA SER A 35 6.75 -2.84 4.59
C SER A 35 7.17 -4.32 4.60
N ASN A 36 6.22 -5.22 4.84
CA ASN A 36 6.40 -6.68 4.90
C ASN A 36 5.70 -7.41 3.74
N ARG A 37 5.34 -6.71 2.66
CA ARG A 37 4.56 -7.21 1.51
C ARG A 37 3.13 -7.68 1.83
N LEU A 38 2.64 -7.45 3.04
CA LEU A 38 1.25 -7.75 3.41
C LEU A 38 0.32 -6.58 3.06
N ALA A 39 -0.98 -6.78 3.32
CA ALA A 39 -1.99 -5.74 3.14
C ALA A 39 -1.63 -4.47 3.93
N PRO A 40 -1.93 -3.27 3.39
CA PRO A 40 -1.75 -2.01 4.10
C PRO A 40 -2.34 -2.02 5.51
N GLY A 41 -1.56 -1.54 6.49
CA GLY A 41 -1.93 -1.52 7.90
C GLY A 41 -1.41 -2.71 8.71
N LEU A 42 -0.69 -3.65 8.08
CA LEU A 42 -0.07 -4.81 8.76
C LEU A 42 1.45 -4.71 8.89
N GLY A 43 2.04 -3.63 8.40
CA GLY A 43 3.42 -3.25 8.63
C GLY A 43 3.47 -1.86 9.27
N HIS A 44 4.37 -1.01 8.76
CA HIS A 44 4.60 0.33 9.33
C HIS A 44 4.59 1.46 8.31
N ILE A 45 4.22 1.21 7.05
CA ILE A 45 4.14 2.28 6.06
C ILE A 45 3.03 3.28 6.44
N ASP A 46 3.33 4.59 6.39
CA ASP A 46 2.35 5.66 6.61
C ASP A 46 1.46 5.85 5.37
N PHE A 47 0.49 4.96 5.19
CA PHE A 47 -0.47 5.06 4.09
C PHE A 47 -1.40 6.26 4.20
N ALA A 48 -1.71 6.73 5.42
CA ALA A 48 -2.53 7.92 5.58
C ALA A 48 -1.80 9.16 5.05
N GLY A 49 -0.50 9.30 5.37
CA GLY A 49 0.37 10.32 4.78
C GLY A 49 0.51 10.17 3.27
N PHE A 50 0.69 8.94 2.80
CA PHE A 50 0.79 8.66 1.37
C PHE A 50 -0.46 9.10 0.60
N ILE A 51 -1.65 8.74 1.08
CA ILE A 51 -2.94 9.12 0.47
C ILE A 51 -3.11 10.65 0.47
N ARG A 52 -2.79 11.33 1.58
CA ARG A 52 -2.82 12.80 1.64
C ARG A 52 -1.93 13.44 0.57
N VAL A 53 -0.71 12.93 0.38
CA VAL A 53 0.18 13.45 -0.67
C VAL A 53 -0.40 13.21 -2.07
N LEU A 54 -1.02 12.05 -2.32
CA LEU A 54 -1.70 11.79 -3.60
C LEU A 54 -2.83 12.77 -3.86
N GLU A 55 -3.60 13.13 -2.83
CA GLU A 55 -4.65 14.15 -2.91
C GLU A 55 -4.06 15.54 -3.19
N GLU A 56 -3.01 15.93 -2.47
CA GLU A 56 -2.29 17.21 -2.65
C GLU A 56 -1.78 17.41 -4.07
N ILE A 57 -1.17 16.36 -4.67
CA ILE A 57 -0.67 16.43 -6.04
C ILE A 57 -1.75 16.23 -7.11
N GLY A 58 -3.01 16.03 -6.71
CA GLY A 58 -4.12 15.86 -7.62
C GLY A 58 -4.11 14.53 -8.38
N TYR A 59 -3.53 13.47 -7.81
CA TYR A 59 -3.55 12.15 -8.44
C TYR A 59 -5.00 11.61 -8.51
N ARG A 60 -5.39 11.11 -9.68
CA ARG A 60 -6.73 10.56 -9.96
C ARG A 60 -6.68 9.18 -10.61
N GLY A 61 -5.50 8.55 -10.64
CA GLY A 61 -5.32 7.20 -11.17
C GLY A 61 -5.75 6.14 -10.16
N TYR A 62 -5.62 4.88 -10.57
CA TYR A 62 -5.95 3.74 -9.71
C TYR A 62 -4.87 3.47 -8.68
N LEU A 63 -5.30 2.95 -7.53
CA LEU A 63 -4.46 2.31 -6.52
C LEU A 63 -4.62 0.79 -6.68
N ALA A 64 -3.52 0.07 -6.86
CA ALA A 64 -3.52 -1.38 -6.94
C ALA A 64 -2.82 -1.97 -5.72
N PHE A 65 -3.33 -3.06 -5.17
CA PHE A 65 -2.63 -3.79 -4.12
C PHE A 65 -1.66 -4.80 -4.74
N GLU A 66 -0.41 -4.82 -4.29
CA GLU A 66 0.60 -5.81 -4.69
C GLU A 66 1.07 -6.58 -3.45
N LEU A 67 0.34 -7.63 -3.09
CA LEU A 67 0.50 -8.31 -1.82
C LEU A 67 1.15 -9.68 -2.04
N ILE A 68 2.09 -10.04 -1.16
CA ILE A 68 2.68 -11.37 -1.06
C ILE A 68 2.37 -11.88 0.35
N PRO A 69 1.16 -12.43 0.57
CA PRO A 69 0.69 -12.80 1.90
C PRO A 69 1.40 -14.01 2.52
N ASP A 70 2.25 -14.70 1.76
CA ASP A 70 3.01 -15.86 2.22
C ASP A 70 4.48 -15.70 1.80
N PRO A 71 5.48 -15.75 2.71
CA PRO A 71 6.87 -15.83 2.29
C PRO A 71 7.06 -17.08 1.42
N PRO A 72 7.90 -17.06 0.36
CA PRO A 72 8.05 -18.16 -0.60
C PRO A 72 8.65 -19.47 -0.03
N ASN A 73 8.62 -19.70 1.28
CA ASN A 73 9.28 -20.82 1.95
C ASN A 73 8.50 -21.47 3.11
N ARG A 74 7.15 -21.38 3.17
CA ARG A 74 6.37 -22.24 4.07
C ARG A 74 5.14 -22.84 3.39
N LEU A 75 5.32 -24.00 2.76
CA LEU A 75 4.28 -25.02 2.83
C LEU A 75 4.13 -25.38 4.31
N GLY A 76 3.03 -24.99 4.95
CA GLY A 76 2.78 -25.35 6.34
C GLY A 76 2.71 -26.87 6.49
N GLU A 77 3.58 -27.44 7.34
CA GLU A 77 3.56 -28.88 7.67
C GLU A 77 2.38 -29.24 8.62
N ASP A 78 1.61 -28.25 9.08
CA ASP A 78 0.88 -28.36 10.36
C ASP A 78 -0.65 -28.15 10.27
N GLY A 79 -1.22 -27.82 9.10
CA GLY A 79 -2.67 -27.78 8.90
C GLY A 79 -3.44 -26.68 9.65
N GLU A 80 -2.78 -25.63 10.15
CA GLU A 80 -3.49 -24.42 10.60
C GLU A 80 -4.11 -23.67 9.41
N ARG A 81 -5.19 -22.91 9.67
CA ARG A 81 -5.88 -22.12 8.63
C ARG A 81 -4.88 -21.11 8.05
N GLU A 82 -4.32 -21.47 6.91
CA GLU A 82 -3.59 -20.58 6.02
C GLU A 82 -4.50 -19.38 5.71
N THR A 83 -4.00 -18.16 5.93
CA THR A 83 -4.76 -16.95 5.58
C THR A 83 -5.08 -17.02 4.10
N SER A 84 -6.36 -17.16 3.75
CA SER A 84 -6.72 -17.31 2.36
C SER A 84 -6.47 -16.00 1.60
N LEU A 85 -6.19 -16.08 0.30
CA LEU A 85 -6.04 -14.89 -0.55
C LEU A 85 -7.28 -13.97 -0.46
N ASP A 86 -8.47 -14.54 -0.25
CA ASP A 86 -9.71 -13.79 -0.05
C ASP A 86 -9.71 -12.99 1.27
N ASP A 87 -9.12 -13.53 2.33
CA ASP A 87 -9.01 -12.82 3.61
C ASP A 87 -8.05 -11.63 3.51
N VAL A 88 -6.94 -11.82 2.80
CA VAL A 88 -5.96 -10.76 2.50
C VAL A 88 -6.59 -9.65 1.66
N ALA A 89 -7.32 -10.02 0.61
CA ALA A 89 -8.01 -9.05 -0.24
C ALA A 89 -9.07 -8.27 0.55
N ARG A 90 -9.85 -8.95 1.39
CA ARG A 90 -10.86 -8.31 2.25
C ARG A 90 -10.21 -7.29 3.18
N GLN A 91 -9.12 -7.66 3.83
CA GLN A 91 -8.41 -6.80 4.76
C GLN A 91 -7.84 -5.54 4.08
N ALA A 92 -7.26 -5.70 2.88
CA ALA A 92 -6.75 -4.59 2.09
C ALA A 92 -7.89 -3.60 1.71
N ILE A 93 -9.04 -4.13 1.26
CA ILE A 93 -10.23 -3.32 0.93
C ILE A 93 -10.75 -2.58 2.17
N GLU A 94 -10.84 -3.25 3.31
CA GLU A 94 -11.33 -2.64 4.56
C GLU A 94 -10.43 -1.49 5.02
N TYR A 95 -9.12 -1.67 4.94
CA TYR A 95 -8.14 -0.64 5.27
C TYR A 95 -8.28 0.58 4.35
N SER A 96 -8.30 0.39 3.03
CA SER A 96 -8.46 1.51 2.09
C SER A 96 -9.74 2.29 2.34
N ARG A 97 -10.86 1.60 2.57
CA ARG A 97 -12.12 2.25 2.92
C ARG A 97 -12.03 3.03 4.24
N ALA A 98 -11.27 2.54 5.22
CA ALA A 98 -11.07 3.23 6.49
C ALA A 98 -10.22 4.49 6.34
N SER A 99 -9.13 4.43 5.56
CA SER A 99 -8.26 5.57 5.30
C SER A 99 -8.96 6.66 4.50
N GLU A 100 -9.79 6.31 3.51
CA GLU A 100 -10.64 7.27 2.79
C GLU A 100 -11.61 8.00 3.74
N ARG A 101 -12.24 7.28 4.68
CA ARG A 101 -13.16 7.90 5.66
C ARG A 101 -12.46 8.87 6.61
N GLN A 102 -11.19 8.63 6.93
CA GLN A 102 -10.41 9.52 7.79
C GLN A 102 -9.92 10.77 7.05
N GLY A 103 -9.77 10.72 5.71
CA GLY A 103 -9.45 11.88 4.87
C GLY A 103 -10.63 12.83 4.60
N VAL A 104 -11.88 12.36 4.73
CA VAL A 104 -13.10 13.16 4.43
C VAL A 104 -13.59 14.00 5.63
N SER A 105 -12.99 13.85 6.82
CA SER A 105 -13.45 14.52 8.05
C SER A 105 -12.57 15.70 8.53
N SER A 106 -11.68 16.23 7.69
CA SER A 106 -10.80 17.36 8.02
C SER A 106 -10.98 18.55 7.10
#